data_AF-Q73Q58-F1
#
_entry.id   AF-Q73Q58-F1
#
_cell.length_a   1.000
_cell.length_b   1.000
_cell.length_c   1.000
_cell.angle_alpha   90.00
_cell.angle_beta   90.00
_cell.angle_gamma   90.00
#
_symmetry.space_group_name_H-M   'P 1'
#
loop_
_entity.id
_entity.type
_entity.pdbx_description
1 polymer ?
#
loop_
_entity_poly.entity_id
_entity_poly.type
_entity_poly.pdbx_seq_one_letter_code
_entity_poly.pdbx_strand_id
1 'polypeptide(L)'
;MKTILNIFSRGFIGLYAILTLIAVIAEIKGTGFKTVHLLYFVGSILLISAAVTNLPWLVYLSLVLMIPLVIFTGYVGGNLEWSHIIVRILITLLLSLLYRYSIC
;
A
#
# COMPACT_ATOMS: atom_id res chain seq x y z
N MET A 1 15.10 16.27 13.95
CA MET A 1 13.64 16.05 13.79
C MET A 1 13.27 15.43 12.44
N LYS A 2 13.71 15.98 11.30
CA LYS A 2 13.43 15.44 9.95
C LYS A 2 13.88 13.98 9.74
N THR A 3 15.08 13.62 10.20
CA THR A 3 15.60 12.24 10.10
C THR A 3 14.71 11.22 10.82
N ILE A 4 14.23 11.58 12.02
CA ILE A 4 13.35 10.73 12.82
C ILE A 4 12.00 10.57 12.11
N LEU A 5 11.42 11.67 11.61
CA LEU A 5 10.17 11.63 10.85
C LEU A 5 10.29 10.78 9.56
N ASN A 6 11.45 10.83 8.88
CA ASN A 6 11.71 10.02 7.70
C ASN A 6 11.75 8.53 8.04
N ILE A 7 12.43 8.15 9.13
CA ILE A 7 12.45 6.77 9.62
C ILE A 7 11.02 6.30 9.95
N PHE A 8 10.25 7.08 10.68
CA PHE A 8 8.86 6.75 10.99
C PHE A 8 7.99 6.63 9.73
N SER A 9 8.11 7.56 8.79
CA SER A 9 7.33 7.56 7.54
C SER A 9 7.55 6.29 6.73
N ARG A 10 8.81 5.87 6.60
CA ARG A 10 9.19 4.63 5.92
C ARG A 10 8.75 3.40 6.69
N GLY A 11 8.86 3.44 8.01
CA GLY A 11 8.31 2.40 8.89
C GLY A 11 6.82 2.20 8.67
N PHE A 12 6.03 3.28 8.61
CA PHE A 12 4.59 3.20 8.35
C PHE A 12 4.26 2.71 6.93
N ILE A 13 5.03 3.12 5.92
CA ILE A 13 4.87 2.60 4.54
C ILE A 13 5.13 1.09 4.50
N GLY A 14 6.21 0.64 5.15
CA GLY A 14 6.53 -0.79 5.25
C GLY A 14 5.45 -1.57 6.02
N LEU A 15 4.97 -1.03 7.14
CA LEU A 15 3.88 -1.62 7.91
C LEU A 15 2.59 -1.73 7.08
N TYR A 16 2.24 -0.70 6.30
CA TYR A 16 1.09 -0.72 5.40
C TYR A 16 1.21 -1.84 4.34
N ALA A 17 2.41 -2.06 3.80
CA ALA A 17 2.67 -3.15 2.87
C ALA A 17 2.46 -4.54 3.52
N ILE A 18 2.99 -4.74 4.73
CA ILE A 18 2.86 -5.99 5.48
C ILE A 18 1.39 -6.26 5.83
N LEU A 19 0.68 -5.27 6.35
CA LEU A 19 -0.75 -5.40 6.66
C LEU A 19 -1.58 -5.72 5.41
N THR A 20 -1.22 -5.13 4.26
CA THR A 20 -1.85 -5.45 2.97
C THR A 20 -1.61 -6.91 2.59
N LEU A 21 -0.40 -7.44 2.77
CA LEU A 21 -0.10 -8.86 2.51
C LEU A 21 -0.89 -9.80 3.44
N ILE A 22 -0.97 -9.47 4.73
CA ILE A 22 -1.73 -10.26 5.70
C ILE A 22 -3.21 -10.31 5.30
N ALA A 23 -3.79 -9.17 4.93
CA ALA A 23 -5.18 -9.09 4.47
C ALA A 23 -5.43 -9.96 3.23
N VAL A 24 -4.51 -9.94 2.27
CA VAL A 24 -4.59 -10.73 1.03
C VAL A 24 -4.46 -12.23 1.31
N ILE A 25 -3.56 -12.63 2.23
CA ILE A 25 -3.44 -14.04 2.64
C ILE A 25 -4.73 -14.51 3.33
N ALA A 26 -5.35 -13.67 4.16
CA ALA A 26 -6.63 -13.98 4.79
C ALA A 26 -7.76 -14.13 3.76
N GLU A 27 -7.80 -13.24 2.75
CA GLU A 27 -8.75 -13.34 1.63
C GLU A 27 -8.56 -14.64 0.84
N ILE A 28 -7.32 -14.99 0.48
CA ILE A 28 -7.00 -16.24 -0.24
C ILE A 28 -7.48 -17.48 0.53
N LYS A 29 -7.35 -17.49 1.87
CA LYS A 29 -7.86 -18.60 2.69
C LYS A 29 -9.38 -18.74 2.62
N GLY A 30 -10.11 -17.64 2.47
CA GLY A 30 -11.57 -17.65 2.38
C GLY A 30 -12.11 -17.93 0.98
N THR A 31 -11.49 -17.35 -0.06
CA THR A 31 -12.02 -17.37 -1.43
C THR A 31 -11.23 -18.23 -2.41
N GLY A 32 -10.13 -18.84 -1.96
CA GLY A 32 -9.14 -19.46 -2.83
C GLY A 32 -8.27 -18.45 -3.57
N PHE A 33 -7.18 -18.95 -4.16
CA PHE A 33 -6.25 -18.11 -4.92
C PHE A 33 -6.83 -17.75 -6.29
N LYS A 34 -6.70 -16.47 -6.65
CA LYS A 34 -7.02 -15.87 -7.95
C LYS A 34 -5.81 -15.09 -8.46
N THR A 35 -5.63 -15.00 -9.78
CA THR A 35 -4.51 -14.28 -10.41
C THR A 35 -4.41 -12.82 -9.94
N VAL A 36 -5.55 -12.21 -9.60
CA VAL A 36 -5.61 -10.82 -9.14
C VAL A 36 -4.86 -10.58 -7.82
N HIS A 37 -4.67 -11.61 -6.98
CA HIS A 37 -3.87 -11.48 -5.75
C HIS A 37 -2.38 -11.24 -6.03
N LEU A 38 -1.86 -11.68 -7.19
CA LEU A 38 -0.47 -11.40 -7.59
C LEU A 38 -0.19 -9.91 -7.68
N LEU A 39 -1.18 -9.11 -8.09
CA LEU A 39 -1.04 -7.67 -8.12
C LEU A 39 -0.73 -7.14 -6.73
N TYR A 40 -1.47 -7.56 -5.70
CA TYR A 40 -1.20 -7.11 -4.33
C TYR A 40 0.20 -7.48 -3.85
N PHE A 41 0.70 -8.67 -4.18
CA PHE A 41 2.08 -9.04 -3.88
C PHE A 41 3.08 -8.10 -4.55
N VAL A 42 2.89 -7.79 -5.83
CA VAL A 42 3.73 -6.83 -6.56
C VAL A 42 3.68 -5.44 -5.93
N GLY A 43 2.48 -4.94 -5.61
CA GLY A 43 2.30 -3.65 -4.97
C GLY A 43 2.97 -3.57 -3.60
N SER A 44 2.85 -4.64 -2.79
CA SER A 44 3.49 -4.68 -1.47
C SER A 44 5.01 -4.76 -1.58
N ILE A 45 5.56 -5.49 -2.56
CA ILE A 45 7.01 -5.51 -2.82
C ILE A 45 7.50 -4.12 -3.23
N LEU A 46 6.74 -3.39 -4.05
CA LEU A 46 7.06 -2.01 -4.42
C LEU A 46 7.06 -1.08 -3.21
N LEU A 47 6.06 -1.17 -2.33
CA LEU A 47 6.03 -0.39 -1.08
C LEU A 47 7.19 -0.73 -0.12
N ILE A 48 7.52 -2.02 0.02
CA ILE A 48 8.67 -2.45 0.84
C ILE A 48 9.97 -1.89 0.24
N SER A 49 10.15 -2.02 -1.07
CA SER A 49 11.27 -1.44 -1.81
C SER A 49 11.34 0.08 -1.62
N ALA A 50 10.20 0.77 -1.67
CA ALA A 50 10.11 2.21 -1.46
C ALA A 50 10.45 2.62 -0.02
N ALA A 51 10.13 1.79 0.98
CA ALA A 51 10.46 2.05 2.37
C ALA A 51 11.97 1.96 2.64
N VAL A 52 12.66 1.03 1.97
CA VAL A 52 14.12 0.83 2.17
C VAL A 52 14.98 1.69 1.25
N THR A 53 14.47 2.11 0.09
CA THR A 53 15.21 2.94 -0.85
C THR A 53 15.09 4.43 -0.54
N ASN A 54 16.08 5.21 -0.94
CA ASN A 54 16.08 6.67 -0.80
C ASN A 54 15.49 7.38 -2.03
N LEU A 55 14.56 6.75 -2.75
CA LEU A 55 13.99 7.26 -3.99
C LEU A 55 12.57 7.81 -3.74
N PRO A 56 12.37 9.13 -3.65
CA PRO A 56 11.08 9.71 -3.33
C PRO A 56 9.99 9.36 -4.36
N TRP A 57 10.35 9.31 -5.64
CA TRP A 57 9.42 8.97 -6.72
C TRP A 57 8.87 7.55 -6.58
N LEU A 58 9.67 6.62 -6.05
CA LEU A 58 9.25 5.22 -5.86
C LEU A 58 8.18 5.13 -4.77
N VAL A 59 8.30 5.92 -3.70
CA VAL A 59 7.28 6.00 -2.64
C VAL A 59 5.94 6.46 -3.20
N TYR A 60 5.92 7.58 -3.93
CA TYR A 60 4.68 8.09 -4.50
C TYR A 60 4.09 7.15 -5.54
N LEU A 61 4.90 6.57 -6.42
CA LEU A 61 4.45 5.60 -7.41
C LEU A 61 3.80 4.38 -6.75
N SER A 62 4.45 3.80 -5.73
CA SER A 62 3.95 2.63 -5.00
C SER A 62 2.63 2.91 -4.29
N LEU A 63 2.53 4.09 -3.66
CA LEU A 63 1.34 4.53 -2.94
C LEU A 63 0.15 4.77 -3.89
N VAL A 64 0.39 5.45 -5.02
CA VAL A 64 -0.65 5.70 -6.03
C VAL A 64 -1.11 4.39 -6.67
N LEU A 65 -0.20 3.48 -7.00
CA LEU A 65 -0.52 2.18 -7.62
C LEU A 65 -1.45 1.32 -6.76
N MET A 66 -1.44 1.47 -5.43
CA MET A 66 -2.35 0.72 -4.56
C MET A 66 -3.83 1.05 -4.77
N ILE A 67 -4.16 2.24 -5.26
CA ILE A 67 -5.55 2.67 -5.50
C ILE A 67 -6.19 1.89 -6.66
N PRO A 68 -5.66 1.93 -7.90
CA PRO A 68 -6.23 1.17 -9.00
C PRO A 68 -6.15 -0.34 -8.75
N LEU A 69 -5.14 -0.82 -8.02
CA LEU A 69 -5.03 -2.22 -7.62
C LEU A 69 -6.26 -2.68 -6.84
N VAL A 70 -6.65 -1.93 -5.80
CA VAL A 70 -7.77 -2.25 -4.93
C VAL A 70 -9.11 -2.18 -5.66
N ILE A 71 -9.26 -1.23 -6.56
CA ILE A 71 -10.47 -1.11 -7.38
C ILE A 71 -10.57 -2.33 -8.30
N PHE A 72 -9.46 -2.69 -8.96
CA PHE A 72 -9.43 -3.81 -9.88
C PHE A 72 -9.64 -5.16 -9.17
N THR A 73 -8.99 -5.36 -8.03
CA THR A 73 -9.14 -6.58 -7.21
C THR A 73 -10.53 -6.71 -6.62
N GLY A 74 -11.11 -5.64 -6.08
CA GLY A 74 -12.48 -5.67 -5.56
C GLY A 74 -13.50 -5.92 -6.66
N TYR A 75 -13.30 -5.35 -7.85
CA TYR A 75 -14.17 -5.56 -9.02
C TYR A 75 -14.10 -7.02 -9.52
N VAL A 76 -12.89 -7.57 -9.70
CA VAL A 76 -12.68 -8.95 -10.16
C VAL A 76 -13.02 -9.98 -9.07
N GLY A 77 -12.80 -9.63 -7.81
CA GLY A 77 -13.09 -10.46 -6.64
C GLY A 77 -14.58 -10.58 -6.33
N GLY A 78 -15.40 -9.64 -6.82
CA GLY A 78 -16.83 -9.56 -6.56
C GLY A 78 -17.17 -9.00 -5.18
N ASN A 79 -16.20 -8.42 -4.47
CA ASN A 79 -16.34 -7.92 -3.09
C ASN A 79 -15.83 -6.47 -2.98
N LEU A 80 -16.27 -5.62 -3.90
CA LEU A 80 -15.90 -4.21 -3.93
C LEU A 80 -16.66 -3.43 -2.86
N GLU A 81 -16.07 -3.28 -1.68
CA GLU A 81 -16.60 -2.42 -0.64
C GLU A 81 -16.03 -1.00 -0.77
N TRP A 82 -16.93 -0.03 -1.00
CA TRP A 82 -16.56 1.38 -1.11
C TRP A 82 -15.84 1.92 0.12
N SER A 83 -16.20 1.43 1.31
CA SER A 83 -15.51 1.73 2.58
C SER A 83 -14.02 1.40 2.51
N HIS A 84 -13.65 0.21 2.01
CA HIS A 84 -12.25 -0.21 1.87
C HIS A 84 -11.48 0.67 0.89
N ILE A 85 -12.09 1.06 -0.23
CA ILE A 85 -11.48 1.96 -1.22
C ILE A 85 -11.19 3.32 -0.58
N ILE A 86 -12.17 3.91 0.10
CA ILE A 86 -12.04 5.23 0.74
C ILE A 86 -10.95 5.20 1.82
N VAL A 87 -10.96 4.19 2.70
CA VAL A 87 -9.95 4.05 3.76
C VAL A 87 -8.54 3.93 3.18
N ARG A 88 -8.36 3.15 2.10
CA ARG A 88 -7.04 3.04 1.46
C ARG A 88 -6.60 4.34 0.80
N ILE A 89 -7.50 5.08 0.15
CA ILE A 89 -7.19 6.42 -0.40
C ILE A 89 -6.73 7.35 0.73
N LEU A 90 -7.44 7.38 1.85
CA LEU A 90 -7.08 8.20 3.02
C LEU A 90 -5.71 7.82 3.58
N ILE A 91 -5.43 6.53 3.75
CA ILE A 91 -4.12 6.05 4.21
C ILE A 91 -3.02 6.42 3.21
N THR A 92 -3.26 6.23 1.92
CA THR A 92 -2.32 6.60 0.85
C THR A 92 -1.98 8.10 0.88
N LEU A 93 -2.99 8.96 1.03
CA LEU A 93 -2.80 10.40 1.14
C LEU A 93 -2.03 10.78 2.42
N LEU A 94 -2.40 10.18 3.56
CA LEU A 94 -1.75 10.42 4.84
C LEU A 94 -0.26 10.04 4.78
N LEU A 95 0.06 8.85 4.27
CA LEU A 95 1.45 8.37 4.12
C LEU A 95 2.24 9.26 3.13
N SER A 96 1.60 9.69 2.04
CA SER A 96 2.23 10.60 1.07
C SER A 96 2.57 11.96 1.71
N LEU A 97 1.65 12.53 2.49
CA LEU A 97 1.87 13.79 3.20
C LEU A 97 2.96 13.63 4.25
N LEU A 98 2.89 12.58 5.08
CA LEU A 98 3.84 12.34 6.15
C LEU A 98 5.26 12.11 5.60
N TYR A 99 5.38 11.39 4.48
CA TYR A 99 6.63 11.24 3.75
C TYR A 99 7.12 12.59 3.18
N ARG A 100 6.25 13.38 2.55
CA ARG A 100 6.60 14.72 2.02
C ARG A 100 7.14 15.65 3.12
N TYR A 101 6.48 15.69 4.27
CA TYR A 101 6.95 16.48 5.42
C TYR A 101 8.28 15.96 6.00
N SER A 102 8.62 14.69 5.77
CA SER A 102 9.89 14.13 6.23
C SER A 102 11.10 14.49 5.36
N ILE A 103 10.85 14.82 4.08
CA ILE A 103 11.88 15.16 3.10
C ILE A 103 11.99 16.67 2.79
N CYS A 104 10.93 17.45 3.00
CA CYS A 104 10.94 18.92 2.92
C CYS A 104 11.58 19.56 4.16
#